data_AF-A0A2U0I561-F1
#
_entry.id   AF-A0A2U0I561-F1
#
_cell.length_a   1.000
_cell.length_b   1.000
_cell.length_c   1.000
_cell.angle_alpha   90.00
_cell.angle_beta   90.00
_cell.angle_gamma   90.00
#
_symmetry.space_group_name_H-M   'P 1'
#
loop_
_entity.id
_entity.type
_entity.pdbx_description
1 polymer ?
#
loop_
_entity_poly.entity_id
_entity_poly.type
_entity_poly.pdbx_seq_one_letter_code
_entity_poly.pdbx_strand_id
1 'polypeptide(L)'
;MALKALFLNCTLKYSPETSNTRAFIKQAEGVFQDLNVSTEVLRLSDYTIKFGTTSDEKNGDDWPKILDKIKKTDLFILATPIWRGDRSSIAKLVAERLDGIMEEGDEETGQYPTYNKVAGVLVDGNEDGAKKAISSMLFDFSEHGFTVPVNAFSYYVGEAGPGLSYIEAEGDLHEFTNNMLLLMAHNMVHMAQVLKEKPYPTDVKKLEEQAKQMST
;
A
#
# COMPACT_ATOMS: atom_id res chain seq x y z
N MET A 1 -15.31 10.20 12.39
CA MET A 1 -15.57 8.79 11.99
C MET A 1 -14.29 8.00 12.20
N ALA A 2 -14.35 6.77 12.69
CA ALA A 2 -13.17 5.91 12.82
C ALA A 2 -12.51 5.68 11.46
N LEU A 3 -11.18 5.72 11.39
CA LEU A 3 -10.44 5.45 10.16
C LEU A 3 -10.40 3.96 9.85
N LYS A 4 -10.29 3.61 8.57
CA LYS A 4 -10.10 2.24 8.10
C LYS A 4 -8.75 2.07 7.43
N ALA A 5 -8.05 0.99 7.75
CA ALA A 5 -6.82 0.57 7.11
C ALA A 5 -7.00 -0.77 6.40
N LEU A 6 -6.55 -0.83 5.16
CA LEU A 6 -6.53 -2.05 4.35
C LEU A 6 -5.07 -2.45 4.11
N PHE A 7 -4.72 -3.66 4.53
CA PHE A 7 -3.44 -4.28 4.24
C PHE A 7 -3.57 -5.28 3.10
N LEU A 8 -2.76 -5.13 2.05
CA LEU A 8 -2.58 -6.17 1.04
C LEU A 8 -1.31 -6.95 1.32
N ASN A 9 -1.47 -8.19 1.76
CA ASN A 9 -0.37 -9.13 1.93
C ASN A 9 -0.01 -9.74 0.56
N CYS A 10 1.12 -9.31 0.01
CA CYS A 10 1.66 -9.73 -1.27
C CYS A 10 2.67 -10.89 -1.14
N THR A 11 2.56 -11.71 -0.09
CA THR A 11 3.32 -12.95 0.04
C THR A 11 3.03 -13.89 -1.13
N LEU A 12 4.04 -14.64 -1.57
CA LEU A 12 3.90 -15.64 -2.64
C LEU A 12 3.30 -16.97 -2.15
N LYS A 13 3.09 -17.12 -0.84
CA LYS A 13 2.60 -18.35 -0.21
C LYS A 13 1.08 -18.33 -0.06
N TYR A 14 0.40 -19.36 -0.55
CA TYR A 14 -1.05 -19.50 -0.43
C TYR A 14 -1.46 -19.77 1.02
N SER A 15 -2.68 -19.41 1.39
CA SER A 15 -3.26 -19.87 2.67
C SER A 15 -3.44 -21.40 2.66
N PRO A 16 -3.20 -22.09 3.80
CA PRO A 16 -2.90 -21.57 5.14
C PRO A 16 -1.41 -21.42 5.48
N GLU A 17 -0.49 -21.41 4.50
CA GLU A 17 0.94 -21.38 4.79
C GLU A 17 1.36 -20.14 5.60
N THR A 18 2.32 -20.33 6.51
CA THR A 18 2.88 -19.27 7.34
C THR A 18 3.67 -18.26 6.50
N SER A 19 3.32 -16.99 6.68
CA SER A 19 3.90 -15.85 5.97
C SER A 19 4.55 -14.89 6.98
N ASN A 20 5.84 -14.61 6.81
CA ASN A 20 6.57 -13.60 7.58
C ASN A 20 5.94 -12.21 7.40
N THR A 21 5.57 -11.86 6.17
CA THR A 21 4.79 -10.67 5.85
C THR A 21 3.47 -10.60 6.63
N ARG A 22 2.74 -11.72 6.80
CA ARG A 22 1.50 -11.74 7.61
C ARG A 22 1.78 -11.45 9.08
N ALA A 23 2.86 -12.00 9.64
CA ALA A 23 3.27 -11.76 11.02
C ALA A 23 3.63 -10.29 11.22
N PHE A 24 4.38 -9.69 10.29
CA PHE A 24 4.69 -8.26 10.34
C PHE A 24 3.44 -7.38 10.21
N ILE A 25 2.49 -7.72 9.31
CA ILE A 25 1.18 -7.05 9.25
C ILE A 25 0.45 -7.16 10.60
N LYS A 26 0.49 -8.31 11.28
CA LYS A 26 -0.20 -8.49 12.57
C LYS A 26 0.35 -7.52 13.64
N GLN A 27 1.66 -7.30 13.66
CA GLN A 27 2.27 -6.30 14.53
C GLN A 27 1.79 -4.89 14.17
N ALA A 28 1.74 -4.56 12.88
CA ALA A 28 1.22 -3.28 12.40
C ALA A 28 -0.26 -3.08 12.76
N GLU A 29 -1.11 -4.11 12.62
CA GLU A 29 -2.53 -4.03 12.99
C GLU A 29 -2.72 -3.59 14.44
N GLY A 30 -1.91 -4.11 15.37
CA GLY A 30 -1.94 -3.69 16.77
C GLY A 30 -1.69 -2.19 16.95
N VAL A 31 -0.64 -1.67 16.31
CA VAL A 31 -0.31 -0.23 16.36
C VAL A 31 -1.43 0.64 15.78
N PHE A 32 -2.02 0.24 14.64
CA PHE A 32 -3.15 0.97 14.06
C PHE A 32 -4.41 0.91 14.94
N GLN A 33 -4.67 -0.22 15.58
CA GLN A 33 -5.80 -0.39 16.51
C GLN A 33 -5.65 0.48 17.76
N ASP A 34 -4.44 0.60 18.31
CA ASP A 34 -4.15 1.53 19.42
C ASP A 34 -4.41 3.00 19.04
N LEU A 35 -4.31 3.32 17.74
CA LEU A 35 -4.66 4.61 17.16
C LEU A 35 -6.14 4.73 16.74
N ASN A 36 -7.00 3.81 17.19
CA ASN A 36 -8.44 3.75 16.88
C ASN A 36 -8.75 3.58 15.38
N VAL A 37 -7.91 2.84 14.65
CA VAL A 37 -8.12 2.49 13.25
C VAL A 37 -8.55 1.04 13.13
N SER A 38 -9.67 0.77 12.45
CA SER A 38 -10.07 -0.60 12.14
C SER A 38 -9.26 -1.16 10.98
N THR A 39 -8.82 -2.41 11.06
CA THR A 39 -7.94 -3.04 10.07
C THR A 39 -8.64 -4.16 9.31
N GLU A 40 -8.32 -4.32 8.03
CA GLU A 40 -8.66 -5.47 7.19
C GLU A 40 -7.40 -5.94 6.45
N VAL A 41 -7.24 -7.25 6.29
CA VAL A 41 -6.10 -7.85 5.58
C VAL A 41 -6.59 -8.75 4.46
N LEU A 42 -6.10 -8.55 3.24
CA LEU A 42 -6.30 -9.46 2.12
C LEU A 42 -4.97 -10.11 1.75
N ARG A 43 -4.92 -11.45 1.73
CA ARG A 43 -3.76 -12.18 1.19
C ARG A 43 -3.97 -12.41 -0.30
N LEU A 44 -3.20 -11.69 -1.12
CA LEU A 44 -3.45 -11.61 -2.55
C LEU A 44 -3.14 -12.90 -3.32
N SER A 45 -2.25 -13.75 -2.79
CA SER A 45 -2.04 -15.08 -3.37
C SER A 45 -3.32 -15.92 -3.39
N ASP A 46 -4.30 -15.64 -2.53
CA ASP A 46 -5.53 -16.41 -2.45
C ASP A 46 -6.60 -15.95 -3.46
N TYR A 47 -6.30 -14.94 -4.28
CA TYR A 47 -7.22 -14.34 -5.26
C TYR A 47 -6.73 -14.59 -6.69
N THR A 48 -7.68 -14.69 -7.63
CA THR A 48 -7.34 -14.71 -9.05
C THR A 48 -7.23 -13.28 -9.57
N ILE A 49 -6.01 -12.75 -9.64
CA ILE A 49 -5.74 -11.40 -10.19
C ILE A 49 -5.12 -11.58 -11.57
N LYS A 50 -5.79 -11.08 -12.60
CA LYS A 50 -5.27 -11.16 -13.97
C LYS A 50 -4.20 -10.11 -14.23
N PHE A 51 -3.31 -10.37 -15.19
CA PHE A 51 -2.41 -9.35 -15.72
C PHE A 51 -3.20 -8.34 -16.57
N GLY A 52 -2.86 -7.06 -16.46
CA GLY A 52 -3.49 -5.98 -17.19
C GLY A 52 -3.39 -4.67 -16.42
N THR A 53 -3.94 -3.60 -16.97
CA THR A 53 -3.86 -2.24 -16.39
C THR A 53 -5.22 -1.58 -16.20
N THR A 54 -6.33 -2.30 -16.45
CA THR A 54 -7.69 -1.77 -16.26
C THR A 54 -8.30 -2.19 -14.92
N SER A 55 -9.37 -1.55 -14.48
CA SER A 55 -10.01 -1.90 -13.20
C SER A 55 -10.68 -3.28 -13.17
N ASP A 56 -10.90 -3.92 -14.33
CA ASP A 56 -11.53 -5.24 -14.44
C ASP A 56 -11.16 -5.93 -15.77
N GLU A 57 -10.29 -6.95 -15.74
CA GLU A 57 -9.96 -7.75 -16.93
C GLU A 57 -11.04 -8.80 -17.28
N LYS A 58 -12.18 -8.77 -16.60
CA LYS A 58 -13.34 -9.64 -16.79
C LYS A 58 -13.02 -11.13 -16.56
N ASN A 59 -14.03 -11.98 -16.77
CA ASN A 59 -13.88 -13.42 -16.87
C ASN A 59 -13.15 -14.07 -15.67
N GLY A 60 -13.64 -13.80 -14.44
CA GLY A 60 -13.09 -14.39 -13.21
C GLY A 60 -11.93 -13.62 -12.58
N ASP A 61 -11.71 -12.37 -12.95
CA ASP A 61 -10.80 -11.46 -12.24
C ASP A 61 -11.41 -11.03 -10.90
N ASP A 62 -10.70 -11.27 -9.80
CA ASP A 62 -11.09 -10.84 -8.46
C ASP A 62 -10.64 -9.41 -8.13
N TRP A 63 -9.78 -8.81 -8.98
CA TRP A 63 -9.28 -7.45 -8.79
C TRP A 63 -10.38 -6.40 -8.52
N PRO A 64 -11.55 -6.39 -9.21
CA PRO A 64 -12.58 -5.40 -8.93
C PRO A 64 -13.06 -5.38 -7.47
N LYS A 65 -13.09 -6.56 -6.82
CA LYS A 65 -13.49 -6.68 -5.40
C LYS A 65 -12.41 -6.13 -4.46
N ILE A 66 -11.14 -6.37 -4.79
CA ILE A 66 -9.98 -5.85 -4.06
C ILE A 66 -9.95 -4.32 -4.22
N LEU A 67 -10.08 -3.85 -5.46
CA LEU A 67 -10.06 -2.43 -5.80
C LEU A 67 -11.20 -1.66 -5.12
N ASP A 68 -12.40 -2.22 -5.03
CA ASP A 68 -13.52 -1.64 -4.27
C ASP A 68 -13.16 -1.42 -2.78
N LYS A 69 -12.43 -2.36 -2.15
CA LYS A 69 -11.94 -2.20 -0.78
C LYS A 69 -10.88 -1.10 -0.68
N ILE A 70 -9.96 -1.02 -1.65
CA ILE A 70 -8.97 0.07 -1.73
C ILE A 70 -9.67 1.43 -1.84
N LYS A 71 -10.72 1.55 -2.65
CA LYS A 71 -11.50 2.81 -2.80
C LYS A 71 -12.27 3.19 -1.54
N LYS A 72 -12.60 2.22 -0.67
CA LYS A 72 -13.39 2.46 0.56
C LYS A 72 -12.56 2.63 1.83
N THR A 73 -11.25 2.35 1.78
CA THR A 73 -10.35 2.56 2.92
C THR A 73 -9.91 4.02 3.03
N ASP A 74 -9.40 4.41 4.19
CA ASP A 74 -8.73 5.72 4.38
C ASP A 74 -7.22 5.59 4.28
N LEU A 75 -6.71 4.44 4.74
CA LEU A 75 -5.31 4.07 4.80
C LEU A 75 -5.11 2.80 3.98
N PHE A 76 -4.18 2.85 3.03
CA PHE A 76 -3.80 1.72 2.19
C PHE A 76 -2.37 1.30 2.48
N ILE A 77 -2.16 0.05 2.89
CA ILE A 77 -0.84 -0.48 3.19
C ILE A 77 -0.58 -1.69 2.30
N LEU A 78 0.45 -1.60 1.46
CA LEU A 78 0.94 -2.75 0.71
C LEU A 78 2.09 -3.38 1.48
N ALA A 79 1.92 -4.64 1.84
CA ALA A 79 2.93 -5.42 2.57
C ALA A 79 3.50 -6.50 1.66
N THR A 80 4.81 -6.51 1.46
CA THR A 80 5.47 -7.44 0.52
C THR A 80 6.71 -8.07 1.13
N PRO A 81 6.96 -9.37 0.87
CA PRO A 81 8.29 -9.93 1.08
C PRO A 81 9.27 -9.40 0.01
N ILE A 82 10.56 -9.52 0.29
CA ILE A 82 11.64 -9.33 -0.68
C ILE A 82 11.91 -10.64 -1.41
N TRP A 83 11.93 -10.57 -2.74
CA TRP A 83 12.43 -11.64 -3.61
C TRP A 83 13.31 -11.04 -4.69
N ARG A 84 14.50 -11.64 -4.91
CA ARG A 84 15.48 -11.17 -5.90
C ARG A 84 15.84 -9.68 -5.75
N GLY A 85 15.97 -9.22 -4.50
CA GLY A 85 16.37 -7.85 -4.16
C GLY A 85 15.30 -6.79 -4.48
N ASP A 86 14.03 -7.18 -4.60
CA ASP A 86 12.90 -6.27 -4.85
C ASP A 86 11.62 -6.83 -4.22
N ARG A 87 10.51 -6.09 -4.34
CA ARG A 87 9.16 -6.53 -3.99
C ARG A 87 8.76 -7.81 -4.74
N SER A 88 7.76 -8.50 -4.20
CA SER A 88 7.22 -9.70 -4.84
C SER A 88 6.56 -9.39 -6.19
N SER A 89 6.44 -10.42 -7.04
CA SER A 89 5.70 -10.29 -8.31
C SER A 89 4.24 -9.91 -8.10
N ILE A 90 3.62 -10.36 -6.99
CA ILE A 90 2.25 -9.98 -6.63
C ILE A 90 2.17 -8.49 -6.30
N ALA A 91 3.16 -7.94 -5.57
CA ALA A 91 3.21 -6.51 -5.28
C ALA A 91 3.39 -5.67 -6.56
N LYS A 92 4.20 -6.15 -7.52
CA LYS A 92 4.31 -5.49 -8.83
C LYS A 92 3.00 -5.55 -9.62
N LEU A 93 2.32 -6.70 -9.59
CA LEU A 93 1.02 -6.84 -10.23
C LEU A 93 0.00 -5.85 -9.65
N VAL A 94 -0.07 -5.70 -8.32
CA VAL A 94 -0.93 -4.68 -7.68
C VAL A 94 -0.68 -3.29 -8.25
N ALA A 95 0.58 -2.89 -8.40
CA ALA A 95 0.92 -1.59 -8.96
C ALA A 95 0.41 -1.44 -10.41
N GLU A 96 0.59 -2.46 -11.26
CA GLU A 96 0.07 -2.44 -12.64
C GLU A 96 -1.46 -2.40 -12.68
N ARG A 97 -2.14 -3.12 -11.78
CA ARG A 97 -3.60 -3.16 -11.70
C ARG A 97 -4.22 -1.88 -11.13
N LEU A 98 -3.46 -1.11 -10.37
CA LEU A 98 -3.90 0.19 -9.87
C LEU A 98 -4.00 1.25 -10.97
N ASP A 99 -3.33 1.10 -12.12
CA ASP A 99 -3.43 2.05 -13.24
C ASP A 99 -4.87 2.29 -13.69
N GLY A 100 -5.75 1.30 -13.55
CA GLY A 100 -7.16 1.40 -13.91
C GLY A 100 -7.90 2.54 -13.21
N ILE A 101 -7.45 2.96 -12.02
CA ILE A 101 -8.07 4.08 -11.30
C ILE A 101 -7.93 5.42 -12.02
N MET A 102 -6.94 5.55 -12.91
CA MET A 102 -6.70 6.78 -13.66
C MET A 102 -7.84 7.07 -14.64
N GLU A 103 -8.55 6.03 -15.08
CA GLU A 103 -9.74 6.14 -15.93
C GLU A 103 -11.03 6.35 -15.13
N GLU A 104 -10.96 6.32 -13.80
CA GLU A 104 -12.09 6.45 -12.88
C GLU A 104 -12.12 7.81 -12.15
N GLY A 105 -11.49 8.83 -12.74
CA GLY A 105 -11.52 10.18 -12.21
C GLY A 105 -12.94 10.71 -12.04
N ASP A 106 -13.16 11.44 -10.95
CA ASP A 106 -14.43 12.11 -10.65
C ASP A 106 -14.92 12.98 -11.83
N GLU A 107 -16.22 12.94 -12.10
CA GLU A 107 -16.78 13.59 -13.28
C GLU A 107 -16.68 15.13 -13.23
N GLU A 108 -16.66 15.71 -12.03
CA GLU A 108 -16.57 17.17 -11.87
C GLU A 108 -15.11 17.62 -11.78
N THR A 109 -14.32 16.97 -10.92
CA THR A 109 -12.98 17.42 -10.56
C THR A 109 -11.85 16.65 -11.24
N GLY A 110 -12.12 15.46 -11.78
CA GLY A 110 -11.09 14.55 -12.31
C GLY A 110 -10.19 13.92 -11.26
N GLN A 111 -10.46 14.11 -9.97
CA GLN A 111 -9.70 13.45 -8.89
C GLN A 111 -9.92 11.94 -8.94
N TYR A 112 -8.84 11.16 -8.87
CA TYR A 112 -8.95 9.70 -8.79
C TYR A 112 -9.69 9.26 -7.51
N PRO A 113 -10.28 8.05 -7.47
CA PRO A 113 -10.96 7.55 -6.26
C PRO A 113 -10.09 7.48 -5.00
N THR A 114 -8.76 7.56 -5.17
CA THR A 114 -7.71 7.48 -4.15
C THR A 114 -7.14 8.85 -3.73
N TYR A 115 -7.56 9.95 -4.38
CA TYR A 115 -6.92 11.28 -4.31
C TYR A 115 -6.76 11.85 -2.88
N ASN A 116 -7.67 11.49 -1.98
CA ASN A 116 -7.70 11.97 -0.59
C ASN A 116 -7.43 10.84 0.41
N LYS A 117 -6.70 9.81 -0.01
CA LYS A 117 -6.32 8.66 0.82
C LYS A 117 -4.83 8.66 1.10
N VAL A 118 -4.43 7.94 2.14
CA VAL A 118 -3.04 7.86 2.57
C VAL A 118 -2.50 6.46 2.32
N ALA A 119 -1.31 6.35 1.72
CA ALA A 119 -0.68 5.06 1.45
C ALA A 119 0.66 4.91 2.16
N GLY A 120 1.03 3.65 2.43
CA GLY A 120 2.31 3.28 2.98
C GLY A 120 2.68 1.83 2.70
N VAL A 121 3.89 1.44 3.10
CA VAL A 121 4.49 0.15 2.70
C VAL A 121 5.09 -0.59 3.90
N LEU A 122 4.84 -1.89 3.96
CA LEU A 122 5.59 -2.81 4.84
C LEU A 122 6.45 -3.75 3.99
N VAL A 123 7.72 -3.93 4.37
CA VAL A 123 8.62 -4.86 3.69
C VAL A 123 9.32 -5.78 4.67
N ASP A 124 9.28 -7.09 4.44
CA ASP A 124 10.11 -8.06 5.15
C ASP A 124 11.04 -8.81 4.20
N GLY A 125 12.25 -9.13 4.63
CA GLY A 125 13.16 -9.98 3.90
C GLY A 125 14.23 -10.58 4.80
N ASN A 126 14.85 -11.65 4.33
CA ASN A 126 15.96 -12.30 5.03
C ASN A 126 17.22 -11.43 4.96
N GLU A 127 17.38 -10.69 3.86
CA GLU A 127 18.49 -9.76 3.59
C GLU A 127 18.01 -8.60 2.68
N ASP A 128 18.96 -7.85 2.12
CA ASP A 128 18.82 -6.59 1.38
C ASP A 128 17.68 -6.51 0.32
N GLY A 129 17.20 -5.28 0.08
CA GLY A 129 16.21 -4.95 -0.96
C GLY A 129 15.08 -4.04 -0.50
N ALA A 130 14.93 -3.81 0.81
CA ALA A 130 13.78 -3.11 1.39
C ALA A 130 13.62 -1.69 0.84
N LYS A 131 14.67 -0.88 0.87
CA LYS A 131 14.61 0.53 0.43
C LYS A 131 14.30 0.66 -1.07
N LYS A 132 14.83 -0.26 -1.89
CA LYS A 132 14.49 -0.31 -3.32
C LYS A 132 13.00 -0.61 -3.52
N ALA A 133 12.50 -1.68 -2.90
CA ALA A 133 11.10 -2.05 -2.94
C ALA A 133 10.17 -0.90 -2.48
N ILE A 134 10.49 -0.29 -1.34
CA ILE A 134 9.77 0.87 -0.79
C ILE A 134 9.76 2.03 -1.77
N SER A 135 10.91 2.40 -2.34
CA SER A 135 11.01 3.57 -3.23
C SER A 135 10.11 3.44 -4.46
N SER A 136 10.05 2.25 -5.08
CA SER A 136 9.18 2.02 -6.23
C SER A 136 7.71 2.11 -5.84
N MET A 137 7.30 1.43 -4.77
CA MET A 137 5.87 1.40 -4.40
C MET A 137 5.35 2.74 -3.91
N LEU A 138 6.14 3.50 -3.13
CA LEU A 138 5.72 4.83 -2.69
C LEU A 138 5.62 5.82 -3.85
N PHE A 139 6.48 5.69 -4.86
CA PHE A 139 6.34 6.47 -6.08
C PHE A 139 5.07 6.08 -6.85
N ASP A 140 4.86 4.78 -7.08
CA ASP A 140 3.65 4.25 -7.73
C ASP A 140 2.39 4.78 -7.02
N PHE A 141 2.34 4.76 -5.68
CA PHE A 141 1.19 5.29 -4.92
C PHE A 141 0.97 6.79 -5.08
N SER A 142 2.04 7.57 -5.22
CA SER A 142 1.91 9.00 -5.50
C SER A 142 1.29 9.24 -6.88
N GLU A 143 1.67 8.46 -7.90
CA GLU A 143 1.06 8.55 -9.23
C GLU A 143 -0.39 8.08 -9.23
N HIS A 144 -0.69 7.06 -8.42
CA HIS A 144 -2.04 6.55 -8.18
C HIS A 144 -2.87 7.44 -7.24
N GLY A 145 -2.46 8.68 -6.98
CA GLY A 145 -3.26 9.69 -6.26
C GLY A 145 -3.28 9.56 -4.73
N PHE A 146 -2.53 8.64 -4.13
CA PHE A 146 -2.42 8.61 -2.67
C PHE A 146 -1.47 9.69 -2.16
N THR A 147 -1.74 10.22 -0.97
CA THR A 147 -0.75 10.98 -0.20
C THR A 147 0.21 10.02 0.49
N VAL A 148 1.51 10.26 0.30
CA VAL A 148 2.59 9.57 1.01
C VAL A 148 3.16 10.51 2.10
N PRO A 149 2.84 10.28 3.39
CA PRO A 149 3.36 11.12 4.48
C PRO A 149 4.83 10.80 4.80
N VAL A 150 5.43 11.62 5.67
CA VAL A 150 6.79 11.40 6.16
C VAL A 150 6.89 10.01 6.80
N ASN A 151 7.92 9.24 6.43
CA ASN A 151 8.17 7.89 6.93
C ASN A 151 6.98 6.92 6.76
N ALA A 152 6.26 6.97 5.63
CA ALA A 152 5.16 6.07 5.28
C ALA A 152 5.59 4.62 4.99
N PHE A 153 6.58 4.11 5.72
CA PHE A 153 7.07 2.76 5.54
C PHE A 153 7.64 2.20 6.84
N SER A 154 7.61 0.89 6.97
CA SER A 154 8.45 0.15 7.90
C SER A 154 8.98 -1.12 7.24
N TYR A 155 10.16 -1.56 7.67
CA TYR A 155 10.75 -2.77 7.11
C TYR A 155 11.58 -3.54 8.13
N TYR A 156 11.73 -4.83 7.83
CA TYR A 156 12.70 -5.70 8.44
C TYR A 156 13.56 -6.34 7.37
N VAL A 157 14.87 -6.32 7.57
CA VAL A 157 15.85 -7.15 6.84
C VAL A 157 16.88 -7.67 7.83
N GLY A 158 17.36 -8.89 7.63
CA GLY A 158 18.46 -9.43 8.40
C GLY A 158 19.83 -8.95 7.91
N GLU A 159 20.87 -9.58 8.46
CA GLU A 159 22.26 -9.38 8.04
C GLU A 159 22.49 -9.88 6.61
N ALA A 160 23.57 -9.43 5.98
CA ALA A 160 23.94 -9.87 4.64
C ALA A 160 24.20 -11.38 4.57
N GLY A 161 23.59 -12.06 3.61
CA GLY A 161 23.67 -13.49 3.39
C GLY A 161 22.37 -14.23 3.72
N PRO A 162 22.32 -15.56 3.49
CA PRO A 162 21.18 -16.37 3.89
C PRO A 162 20.98 -16.30 5.40
N GLY A 163 19.81 -15.86 5.83
CA GLY A 163 19.49 -15.65 7.24
C GLY A 163 18.06 -16.07 7.59
N LEU A 164 17.77 -16.01 8.88
CA LEU A 164 16.43 -16.21 9.41
C LEU A 164 15.48 -15.15 8.83
N SER A 165 14.25 -15.56 8.54
CA SER A 165 13.19 -14.62 8.18
C SER A 165 12.55 -14.01 9.43
N TYR A 166 11.79 -12.92 9.27
CA TYR A 166 11.14 -12.13 10.32
C TYR A 166 10.70 -12.90 11.57
N ILE A 167 9.92 -13.99 11.42
CA ILE A 167 9.39 -14.74 12.58
C ILE A 167 10.51 -15.44 13.36
N GLU A 168 11.39 -16.16 12.67
CA GLU A 168 12.47 -16.92 13.30
C GLU A 168 13.56 -15.99 13.85
N ALA A 169 13.72 -14.82 13.25
CA ALA A 169 14.69 -13.82 13.64
C ALA A 169 14.18 -12.88 14.76
N GLU A 170 13.00 -13.14 15.34
CA GLU A 170 12.36 -12.28 16.34
C GLU A 170 12.23 -10.83 15.85
N GLY A 171 11.89 -10.67 14.56
CA GLY A 171 11.77 -9.36 13.90
C GLY A 171 10.67 -8.46 14.49
N ASP A 172 9.73 -9.03 15.25
CA ASP A 172 8.75 -8.30 16.06
C ASP A 172 9.35 -7.61 17.28
N LEU A 173 10.55 -8.02 17.71
CA LEU A 173 11.32 -7.38 18.78
C LEU A 173 12.38 -6.39 18.24
N HIS A 174 12.52 -6.26 16.92
CA HIS A 174 13.56 -5.43 16.32
C HIS A 174 13.26 -3.92 16.48
N GLU A 175 14.08 -3.22 17.27
CA GLU A 175 13.85 -1.82 17.69
C GLU A 175 13.66 -0.87 16.51
N PHE A 176 14.57 -0.91 15.52
CA PHE A 176 14.48 -0.01 14.37
C PHE A 176 13.20 -0.22 13.57
N THR A 177 12.81 -1.48 13.36
CA THR A 177 11.59 -1.85 12.62
C THR A 177 10.35 -1.37 13.37
N ASN A 178 10.30 -1.56 14.70
CA ASN A 178 9.20 -1.10 15.52
C ASN A 178 9.12 0.43 15.59
N ASN A 179 10.25 1.13 15.72
CA ASN A 179 10.28 2.60 15.68
C ASN A 179 9.78 3.14 14.34
N MET A 180 10.20 2.56 13.22
CA MET A 180 9.70 2.95 11.90
C MET A 180 8.21 2.65 11.73
N LEU A 181 7.72 1.53 12.28
CA LEU A 181 6.29 1.19 12.27
C LEU A 181 5.45 2.21 13.07
N LEU A 182 5.93 2.62 14.25
CA LEU A 182 5.28 3.65 15.06
C LEU A 182 5.24 4.99 14.30
N LEU A 183 6.37 5.43 13.75
CA LEU A 183 6.43 6.66 12.95
C LEU A 183 5.47 6.60 11.76
N MET A 184 5.48 5.50 11.01
CA MET A 184 4.59 5.26 9.88
C MET A 184 3.12 5.37 10.30
N ALA A 185 2.69 4.61 11.30
CA ALA A 185 1.29 4.57 11.71
C ALA A 185 0.80 5.94 12.20
N HIS A 186 1.56 6.60 13.08
CA HIS A 186 1.20 7.93 13.60
C HIS A 186 1.09 8.98 12.49
N ASN A 187 2.08 9.04 11.58
CA ASN A 187 2.09 10.01 10.49
C ASN A 187 0.98 9.74 9.47
N MET A 188 0.71 8.48 9.15
CA MET A 188 -0.38 8.12 8.25
C MET A 188 -1.75 8.44 8.84
N VAL A 189 -1.99 8.11 10.11
CA VAL A 189 -3.25 8.42 10.81
C VAL A 189 -3.48 9.93 10.86
N HIS A 190 -2.46 10.70 11.23
CA HIS A 190 -2.55 12.15 11.24
C HIS A 190 -2.91 12.70 9.85
N MET A 191 -2.21 12.26 8.81
CA MET A 191 -2.46 12.73 7.45
C MET A 191 -3.87 12.37 6.96
N ALA A 192 -4.36 11.17 7.27
CA ALA A 192 -5.71 10.76 6.90
C ALA A 192 -6.78 11.60 7.62
N GLN A 193 -6.54 12.00 8.87
CA GLN A 193 -7.42 12.95 9.58
C GLN A 193 -7.42 14.33 8.91
N VAL A 194 -6.24 14.84 8.56
CA VAL A 194 -6.11 16.12 7.85
C VAL A 194 -6.85 16.10 6.53
N LEU A 195 -6.70 15.05 5.71
CA LEU A 195 -7.37 14.95 4.40
C LEU A 195 -8.89 14.76 4.52
N LYS A 196 -9.38 14.16 5.60
CA LYS A 196 -10.82 14.11 5.88
C LYS A 196 -11.39 15.46 6.28
N GLU A 197 -10.65 16.26 7.03
CA GLU A 197 -11.07 17.60 7.43
C GLU A 197 -10.91 18.61 6.29
N LYS A 198 -9.82 18.48 5.54
CA LYS A 198 -9.40 19.39 4.48
C LYS A 198 -8.82 18.60 3.30
N PRO A 199 -9.69 18.06 2.43
CA PRO A 199 -9.26 17.34 1.22
C PRO A 199 -8.51 18.28 0.27
N TYR A 200 -7.81 17.71 -0.70
CA TYR A 200 -7.18 18.50 -1.74
C TYR A 200 -8.24 19.29 -2.52
N PRO A 201 -8.06 20.61 -2.71
CA PRO A 201 -9.00 21.44 -3.45
C PRO A 201 -8.79 21.36 -4.98
N THR A 202 -7.91 20.47 -5.45
CA THR A 202 -7.44 20.42 -6.83
C THR A 202 -8.56 20.03 -7.78
N ASP A 203 -8.81 20.85 -8.79
CA ASP A 203 -9.64 20.52 -9.95
C ASP A 203 -8.69 20.10 -11.09
N VAL A 204 -8.52 18.79 -11.25
CA VAL A 204 -7.61 18.18 -12.24
C VAL A 204 -8.05 18.53 -13.65
N LYS A 205 -9.35 18.45 -13.95
CA LYS A 205 -9.88 18.78 -15.29
C LYS A 205 -9.60 20.22 -15.67
N LYS A 206 -9.82 21.17 -14.75
CA LYS A 206 -9.48 22.58 -14.97
C LYS A 206 -7.99 22.78 -15.23
N LEU A 207 -7.12 22.08 -14.49
CA LEU A 207 -5.68 22.15 -14.71
C LEU A 207 -5.26 21.55 -16.05
N GLU A 208 -5.92 20.48 -16.51
CA GLU A 208 -5.69 19.92 -17.85
C GLU A 208 -6.07 20.91 -18.97
N GLU A 209 -7.19 21.62 -18.83
CA GLU A 209 -7.59 22.67 -19.78
C GLU A 209 -6.56 23.81 -19.80
N GLN A 210 -6.09 24.24 -18.63
CA GLN A 210 -5.03 25.25 -18.54
C GLN A 210 -3.73 24.75 -19.19
N ALA A 211 -3.34 23.50 -18.95
CA ALA A 211 -2.16 22.91 -19.56
C ALA A 211 -2.27 22.85 -21.09
N LYS A 212 -3.46 22.51 -21.64
CA LYS A 212 -3.73 22.55 -23.08
C LYS A 212 -3.54 23.96 -23.64
N GLN A 213 -4.08 24.98 -22.98
CA GLN A 213 -3.92 26.38 -23.39
C GLN A 213 -2.46 26.85 -23.36
N MET A 214 -1.67 26.41 -22.38
CA MET A 214 -0.24 26.71 -22.31
C MET A 214 0.59 26.02 -23.40
N SER A 215 0.03 24.99 -24.04
CA SER A 215 0.73 24.13 -25.01
C SER A 215 0.33 24.42 -26.46
N THR A 216 -0.57 25.37 -26.69
CA THR A 216 -1.07 25.81 -28.02
C THR A 216 -0.76 27.27 -28.25
#